data_AF-A0A2A5WZ83-F1
#
_entry.id   AF-A0A2A5WZ83-F1
#
_cell.length_a   1.000
_cell.length_b   1.000
_cell.length_c   1.000
_cell.angle_alpha   90.00
_cell.angle_beta   90.00
_cell.angle_gamma   90.00
#
_symmetry.space_group_name_H-M   'P 1'
#
loop_
_entity.id
_entity.type
_entity.pdbx_description
1 polymer ?
#
loop_
_entity_poly.entity_id
_entity_poly.type
_entity_poly.pdbx_seq_one_letter_code
_entity_poly.pdbx_strand_id
1 'polypeptide(L)'
;MEMFKNINKKLLFSLVLLQIFIITVSNFLVSIPLEIYGFKLTWSAFSFPLVVLAIDLTIRVLGKSIARATITLSYPLAIISSIGVLLIEGTSESLAFRIGFASATAYGVSTLLDVYLFQIIRERYKAWWLAPSISTVFANIIDTYVFFFTAFSNSSDEYMSANWIEISASQSIIKIIIGLLFFLPFYGIILSFILKKIQKSRY
;
A
#
# COMPACT_ATOMS: atom_id res chain seq x y z
N MET A 1 4.76 18.66 15.27
CA MET A 1 6.23 18.49 15.33
C MET A 1 6.70 17.47 16.39
N GLU A 2 5.82 16.93 17.25
CA GLU A 2 6.17 15.90 18.25
C GLU A 2 6.40 14.48 17.71
N MET A 3 5.82 14.13 16.57
CA MET A 3 5.87 12.77 16.00
C MET A 3 7.31 12.26 15.74
N PHE A 4 8.27 13.16 15.56
CA PHE A 4 9.66 12.85 15.19
C PHE A 4 10.65 12.88 16.35
N LYS A 5 10.23 13.32 17.55
CA LYS A 5 11.16 13.72 18.62
C LYS A 5 12.00 12.56 19.18
N ASN A 6 11.52 11.32 19.04
CA ASN A 6 12.16 10.10 19.56
C ASN A 6 12.44 9.03 18.48
N ILE A 7 12.44 9.39 17.19
CA ILE A 7 12.64 8.43 16.10
C ILE A 7 14.13 8.37 15.72
N ASN A 8 14.69 7.17 15.63
CA ASN A 8 16.01 6.96 15.04
C ASN A 8 15.98 7.36 13.55
N LYS A 9 16.63 8.48 13.22
CA LYS A 9 16.61 9.07 11.88
C LYS A 9 17.17 8.15 10.79
N LYS A 10 18.23 7.39 11.10
CA LYS A 10 18.85 6.46 10.13
C LYS A 10 17.89 5.34 9.77
N LEU A 11 17.23 4.76 10.77
CA LEU A 11 16.22 3.72 10.56
C LEU A 11 15.01 4.24 9.78
N LEU A 12 14.49 5.42 10.17
CA LEU A 12 13.39 6.06 9.45
C LEU A 12 13.74 6.30 7.98
N PHE A 13 14.93 6.83 7.70
CA PHE A 13 15.37 7.08 6.34
C PHE A 13 15.47 5.79 5.52
N SER A 14 16.01 4.70 6.10
CA SER A 14 16.02 3.39 5.44
C SER A 14 14.62 2.86 5.14
N LEU A 15 13.66 3.03 6.05
CA LEU A 15 12.27 2.62 5.83
C LEU A 15 11.59 3.44 4.74
N VAL A 16 11.84 4.76 4.71
CA VAL A 16 11.32 5.66 3.67
C VAL A 16 11.90 5.28 2.31
N LEU A 17 13.21 5.04 2.21
CA LEU A 17 13.84 4.59 0.96
C LEU A 17 13.28 3.24 0.49
N LEU A 18 13.08 2.28 1.40
CA LEU A 18 12.47 0.99 1.07
C LEU A 18 11.05 1.19 0.50
N GLN A 19 10.24 2.04 1.13
CA GLN A 19 8.89 2.33 0.66
C GLN A 19 8.89 2.96 -0.73
N ILE A 20 9.69 4.02 -0.93
CA ILE A 20 9.79 4.68 -2.23
C ILE A 20 10.26 3.70 -3.31
N PHE A 21 11.28 2.88 -3.01
CA PHE A 21 11.78 1.88 -3.96
C PHE A 21 10.68 0.90 -4.39
N ILE A 22 9.95 0.30 -3.44
CA ILE A 22 8.88 -0.64 -3.75
C ILE A 22 7.77 0.05 -4.55
N ILE A 23 7.38 1.28 -4.17
CA ILE A 23 6.34 2.04 -4.86
C ILE A 23 6.75 2.38 -6.29
N THR A 24 7.96 2.90 -6.50
CA THR A 24 8.48 3.25 -7.83
C THR A 24 8.55 2.02 -8.73
N VAL A 25 9.07 0.90 -8.23
CA VAL A 25 9.08 -0.37 -8.97
C VAL A 25 7.65 -0.81 -9.27
N SER A 26 6.73 -0.72 -8.30
CA SER A 26 5.33 -1.13 -8.50
C SER A 26 4.62 -0.29 -9.55
N ASN A 27 4.85 1.03 -9.58
CA ASN A 27 4.31 1.91 -10.60
C ASN A 27 4.81 1.53 -12.00
N PHE A 28 6.10 1.24 -12.15
CA PHE A 28 6.65 0.75 -13.41
C PHE A 28 6.03 -0.59 -13.83
N LEU A 29 5.77 -1.49 -12.88
CA LEU A 29 5.13 -2.78 -13.13
C LEU A 29 3.62 -2.69 -13.45
N VAL A 30 2.97 -1.53 -13.27
CA VAL A 30 1.57 -1.33 -13.69
C VAL A 30 1.45 -1.46 -15.20
N SER A 31 2.45 -0.98 -15.92
CA SER A 31 2.43 -0.89 -17.39
C SER A 31 2.77 -2.21 -18.08
N ILE A 32 3.12 -3.24 -17.29
CA ILE A 32 3.40 -4.58 -17.78
C ILE A 32 2.17 -5.46 -17.52
N PRO A 33 1.34 -5.72 -18.54
CA PRO A 33 0.15 -6.55 -18.41
C PRO A 33 0.54 -8.00 -18.16
N LEU A 34 -0.31 -8.70 -17.40
CA LEU A 34 -0.18 -10.10 -17.07
C LEU A 34 -1.55 -10.75 -17.17
N GLU A 35 -1.69 -11.78 -18.01
CA GLU A 35 -2.94 -12.53 -18.12
C GLU A 35 -2.78 -13.90 -17.47
N ILE A 36 -3.62 -14.21 -16.48
CA ILE A 36 -3.63 -15.50 -15.78
C ILE A 36 -5.04 -16.04 -15.83
N TYR A 37 -5.25 -17.18 -16.50
CA TYR A 37 -6.56 -17.86 -16.60
C TYR A 37 -7.72 -16.93 -17.03
N GLY A 38 -7.46 -15.98 -17.95
CA GLY A 38 -8.44 -15.01 -18.43
C GLY A 38 -8.64 -13.78 -17.52
N PHE A 39 -7.97 -13.72 -16.37
CA PHE A 39 -7.92 -12.52 -15.53
C PHE A 39 -6.82 -11.58 -16.01
N LYS A 40 -7.20 -10.35 -16.37
CA LYS A 40 -6.26 -9.27 -16.71
C LYS A 40 -5.72 -8.64 -15.43
N LEU A 41 -4.46 -8.93 -15.15
CA LEU A 41 -3.67 -8.39 -14.05
C LEU A 41 -2.50 -7.57 -14.60
N THR A 42 -1.77 -6.98 -13.69
CA THR A 42 -0.48 -6.33 -13.95
C THR A 42 0.55 -6.93 -13.01
N TRP A 43 1.83 -6.89 -13.37
CA TRP A 43 2.89 -7.35 -12.46
C TRP A 43 2.89 -6.61 -11.13
N SER A 44 2.37 -5.38 -11.11
CA SER A 44 2.22 -4.59 -9.90
C SER A 44 1.31 -5.23 -8.84
N ALA A 45 0.42 -6.16 -9.20
CA ALA A 45 -0.41 -6.91 -8.26
C ALA A 45 0.42 -7.72 -7.24
N PHE A 46 1.65 -8.11 -7.60
CA PHE A 46 2.57 -8.84 -6.73
C PHE A 46 3.56 -7.94 -5.98
N SER A 47 3.79 -6.71 -6.45
CA SER A 47 4.76 -5.80 -5.83
C SER A 47 4.11 -4.82 -4.86
N PHE A 48 2.91 -4.29 -5.16
CA PHE A 48 2.23 -3.32 -4.29
C PHE A 48 1.97 -3.85 -2.88
N PRO A 49 1.56 -5.12 -2.67
CA PRO A 49 1.30 -5.56 -1.29
C PRO A 49 2.58 -5.67 -0.43
N LEU A 50 3.78 -5.61 -1.03
CA LEU A 50 5.04 -5.46 -0.27
C LEU A 50 5.12 -4.11 0.48
N VAL A 51 4.49 -3.06 -0.04
CA VAL A 51 4.36 -1.74 0.63
C VAL A 51 3.62 -1.91 1.95
N VAL A 52 2.45 -2.56 1.90
CA VAL A 52 1.59 -2.85 3.06
C VAL A 52 2.32 -3.76 4.05
N LEU A 53 2.92 -4.85 3.56
CA LEU A 53 3.74 -5.77 4.36
C LEU A 53 4.82 -5.03 5.16
N ALA A 54 5.57 -4.14 4.50
CA ALA A 54 6.64 -3.37 5.14
C ALA A 54 6.10 -2.39 6.19
N ILE A 55 4.95 -1.74 5.95
CA ILE A 55 4.29 -0.89 6.94
C ILE A 55 3.80 -1.71 8.14
N ASP A 56 3.12 -2.83 7.93
CA ASP A 56 2.59 -3.68 9.00
C ASP A 56 3.70 -4.23 9.90
N LEU A 57 4.82 -4.65 9.30
CA LEU A 57 6.01 -5.08 10.06
C LEU A 57 6.61 -3.92 10.85
N THR A 58 6.69 -2.73 10.25
CA THR A 58 7.16 -1.50 10.92
C THR A 58 6.27 -1.17 12.13
N ILE A 59 4.95 -1.20 11.96
CA ILE A 59 3.98 -0.98 13.03
C ILE A 59 4.15 -2.02 14.13
N ARG A 60 4.33 -3.30 13.77
CA ARG A 60 4.43 -4.40 14.72
C ARG A 60 5.69 -4.32 15.58
N VAL A 61 6.83 -4.11 14.93
CA VAL A 61 8.18 -4.19 15.53
C VAL A 61 8.61 -2.86 16.14
N LEU A 62 8.33 -1.75 15.46
CA LEU A 62 8.87 -0.43 15.80
C LEU A 62 7.78 0.56 16.29
N GLY A 63 6.50 0.23 16.10
CA GLY A 63 5.36 0.97 16.63
C GLY A 63 4.73 1.98 15.66
N LYS A 64 3.58 2.52 16.06
CA LYS A 64 2.75 3.39 15.19
C LYS A 64 3.40 4.73 14.82
N SER A 65 4.24 5.31 15.70
CA SER A 65 4.82 6.63 15.46
C SER A 65 5.78 6.63 14.27
N ILE A 66 6.69 5.64 14.21
CA ILE A 66 7.66 5.53 13.13
C ILE A 66 7.01 5.04 11.83
N ALA A 67 5.99 4.19 11.91
CA ALA A 67 5.19 3.82 10.73
C ALA A 67 4.50 5.04 10.11
N ARG A 68 3.80 5.86 10.92
CA ARG A 68 3.17 7.10 10.45
C ARG A 68 4.19 8.06 9.86
N ALA A 69 5.32 8.27 10.52
CA ALA A 69 6.41 9.10 9.99
C ALA A 69 6.94 8.59 8.65
N THR A 70 7.11 7.27 8.50
CA THR A 70 7.56 6.65 7.25
C THR A 70 6.55 6.92 6.14
N ILE A 71 5.26 6.72 6.40
CA ILE A 71 4.17 6.97 5.45
C ILE A 71 4.15 8.44 5.04
N THR A 72 4.16 9.37 6.01
CA THR A 72 4.12 10.81 5.76
C THR A 72 5.27 11.30 4.89
N LEU A 73 6.47 10.75 5.07
CA LEU A 73 7.65 11.13 4.28
C LEU A 73 7.69 10.46 2.90
N SER A 74 7.24 9.21 2.81
CA SER A 74 7.24 8.46 1.53
C SER A 74 6.13 8.94 0.60
N TYR A 75 5.02 9.43 1.17
CA TYR A 75 3.80 9.77 0.45
C TYR A 75 3.96 10.82 -0.67
N PRO A 76 4.56 12.01 -0.42
CA PRO A 76 4.77 12.99 -1.51
C PRO A 76 5.65 12.44 -2.63
N LEU A 77 6.66 11.66 -2.27
CA LEU A 77 7.63 11.09 -3.20
C LEU A 77 7.00 9.98 -4.05
N ALA A 78 6.10 9.18 -3.46
CA ALA A 78 5.29 8.20 -4.16
C ALA A 78 4.45 8.84 -5.27
N ILE A 79 3.77 9.95 -4.96
CA ILE A 79 2.93 10.68 -5.92
C ILE A 79 3.77 11.23 -7.08
N ILE A 80 4.90 11.88 -6.76
CA ILE A 80 5.81 12.42 -7.77
C ILE A 80 6.32 11.29 -8.67
N SER A 81 6.68 10.14 -8.09
CA SER A 81 7.09 8.96 -8.86
C SER A 81 5.97 8.43 -9.74
N SER A 82 4.74 8.34 -9.25
CA SER A 82 3.58 7.86 -10.03
C SER A 82 3.28 8.79 -11.23
N ILE A 83 3.25 10.11 -10.99
CA ILE A 83 3.02 11.09 -12.06
C ILE A 83 4.17 11.02 -13.08
N GLY A 84 5.42 10.94 -12.61
CA GLY A 84 6.60 10.84 -13.48
C GLY A 84 6.56 9.64 -14.41
N VAL A 85 6.18 8.45 -13.91
CA VAL A 85 6.04 7.24 -14.73
C VAL A 85 4.99 7.43 -15.82
N LEU A 86 3.80 7.96 -15.46
CA LEU A 86 2.71 8.19 -16.42
C LEU A 86 3.11 9.19 -17.52
N LEU A 87 3.84 10.25 -17.17
CA LEU A 87 4.33 11.23 -18.13
C LEU A 87 5.38 10.63 -19.07
N ILE A 88 6.29 9.79 -18.56
CA ILE A 88 7.29 9.09 -19.39
C ILE A 88 6.61 8.13 -20.38
N GLU A 89 5.50 7.51 -19.98
CA GLU A 89 4.70 6.62 -20.82
C GLU A 89 3.83 7.35 -21.86
N GLY A 90 3.87 8.68 -21.89
CA GLY A 90 3.15 9.50 -22.87
C GLY A 90 1.69 9.78 -22.48
N THR A 91 1.32 9.58 -21.22
CA THR A 91 0.00 10.00 -20.72
C THR A 91 -0.11 11.52 -20.76
N SER A 92 -1.26 12.06 -21.16
CA SER A 92 -1.48 13.50 -21.15
C SER A 92 -1.31 14.10 -19.75
N GLU A 93 -0.76 15.30 -19.64
CA GLU A 93 -0.48 15.93 -18.35
C GLU A 93 -1.72 15.99 -17.45
N SER A 94 -2.86 16.41 -18.00
CA SER A 94 -4.13 16.49 -17.27
C SER A 94 -4.56 15.15 -16.69
N LEU A 95 -4.42 14.06 -17.45
CA LEU A 95 -4.77 12.71 -16.98
C LEU A 95 -3.75 12.19 -15.96
N ALA A 96 -2.45 12.44 -16.18
CA ALA A 96 -1.39 12.07 -15.24
C ALA A 96 -1.57 12.76 -13.88
N PHE A 97 -1.88 14.06 -13.86
CA PHE A 97 -2.18 14.78 -12.62
C PHE A 97 -3.45 14.29 -11.94
N ARG A 98 -4.50 13.99 -12.71
CA ARG A 98 -5.76 13.44 -12.17
C ARG A 98 -5.54 12.07 -11.51
N ILE A 99 -4.87 11.15 -12.19
CA ILE A 99 -4.54 9.82 -11.66
C ILE A 99 -3.58 9.94 -10.47
N GLY A 100 -2.59 10.84 -10.54
CA GLY A 100 -1.68 11.12 -9.44
C GLY A 100 -2.41 11.60 -8.18
N PHE A 101 -3.35 12.54 -8.33
CA PHE A 101 -4.18 13.05 -7.22
C PHE A 101 -5.14 11.99 -6.66
N ALA A 102 -5.72 11.16 -7.54
CA ALA A 102 -6.54 10.03 -7.12
C ALA A 102 -5.73 9.01 -6.31
N SER A 103 -4.53 8.66 -6.78
CA SER A 103 -3.60 7.77 -6.07
C SER A 103 -3.19 8.33 -4.72
N ALA A 104 -2.88 9.63 -4.66
CA ALA A 104 -2.57 10.35 -3.44
C ALA A 104 -3.72 10.20 -2.43
N THR A 105 -4.94 10.55 -2.83
CA THR A 105 -6.10 10.55 -1.95
C THR A 105 -6.42 9.14 -1.46
N ALA A 106 -6.43 8.16 -2.38
CA ALA A 106 -6.65 6.75 -2.06
C ALA A 106 -5.65 6.23 -1.03
N TYR A 107 -4.36 6.37 -1.32
CA TYR A 107 -3.30 5.90 -0.45
C TYR A 107 -3.32 6.62 0.91
N GLY A 108 -3.52 7.94 0.93
CA GLY A 108 -3.57 8.70 2.17
C GLY A 108 -4.69 8.22 3.11
N VAL A 109 -5.90 8.03 2.57
CA VAL A 109 -7.05 7.56 3.34
C VAL A 109 -6.90 6.10 3.75
N SER A 110 -6.51 5.22 2.82
CA SER A 110 -6.40 3.78 3.05
C SER A 110 -5.30 3.44 4.05
N THR A 111 -4.13 4.07 3.95
CA THR A 111 -3.01 3.77 4.85
C THR A 111 -3.25 4.29 6.27
N LEU A 112 -3.96 5.41 6.43
CA LEU A 112 -4.36 5.89 7.76
C LEU A 112 -5.39 4.96 8.41
N LEU A 113 -6.35 4.47 7.61
CA LEU A 113 -7.34 3.49 8.06
C LEU A 113 -6.68 2.16 8.44
N ASP A 114 -5.74 1.68 7.64
CA ASP A 114 -4.95 0.47 7.89
C ASP A 114 -4.25 0.55 9.24
N VAL A 115 -3.48 1.62 9.47
CA VAL A 115 -2.78 1.86 10.74
C VAL A 115 -3.76 1.91 11.92
N TYR A 116 -4.92 2.55 11.75
CA TYR A 116 -5.93 2.65 12.80
C TYR A 116 -6.55 1.29 13.14
N LEU A 117 -7.04 0.56 12.15
CA LEU A 117 -7.66 -0.76 12.33
C LEU A 117 -6.66 -1.79 12.85
N PHE A 118 -5.44 -1.81 12.31
CA PHE A 118 -4.39 -2.71 12.76
C PHE A 118 -4.12 -2.54 14.26
N GLN A 119 -4.02 -1.28 14.73
CA GLN A 119 -3.77 -1.01 16.14
C GLN A 119 -4.92 -1.47 17.03
N ILE A 120 -6.17 -1.13 16.67
CA ILE A 120 -7.35 -1.51 17.45
C ILE A 120 -7.46 -3.03 17.61
N ILE A 121 -7.23 -3.76 16.52
CA ILE A 121 -7.37 -5.21 16.51
C ILE A 121 -6.21 -5.85 17.26
N ARG A 122 -5.00 -5.35 17.09
CA ARG A 122 -3.82 -5.80 17.84
C ARG A 122 -3.98 -5.61 19.34
N GLU A 123 -4.57 -4.51 19.79
CA GLU A 123 -4.76 -4.21 21.21
C GLU A 123 -5.84 -5.12 21.84
N ARG A 124 -6.86 -5.50 21.07
CA ARG A 124 -7.98 -6.33 21.55
C ARG A 124 -7.71 -7.83 21.43
N TYR A 125 -6.91 -8.27 20.47
CA TYR A 125 -6.74 -9.69 20.15
C TYR A 125 -5.27 -10.10 20.11
N LYS A 126 -4.98 -11.31 20.60
CA LYS A 126 -3.62 -11.86 20.67
C LYS A 126 -3.15 -12.57 19.39
N ALA A 127 -4.09 -12.95 18.51
CA ALA A 127 -3.77 -13.64 17.27
C ALA A 127 -2.94 -12.75 16.34
N TRP A 128 -1.75 -13.20 15.95
CA TRP A 128 -0.79 -12.40 15.19
C TRP A 128 -1.29 -12.02 13.78
N TRP A 129 -2.16 -12.85 13.21
CA TRP A 129 -2.68 -12.69 11.84
C TRP A 129 -3.94 -11.82 11.78
N LEU A 130 -4.66 -11.65 12.89
CA LEU A 130 -5.98 -11.00 12.86
C LEU A 130 -5.87 -9.50 12.51
N ALA A 131 -4.93 -8.81 13.14
CA ALA A 131 -4.66 -7.39 12.87
C ALA A 131 -4.30 -7.13 11.39
N PRO A 132 -3.25 -7.75 10.81
CA PRO A 132 -2.90 -7.53 9.42
C PRO A 132 -3.98 -7.98 8.45
N SER A 133 -4.70 -9.09 8.72
CA SER A 133 -5.73 -9.58 7.80
C SER A 133 -6.89 -8.60 7.67
N ILE A 134 -7.45 -8.15 8.80
CA ILE A 134 -8.61 -7.29 8.80
C ILE A 134 -8.23 -5.89 8.30
N SER A 135 -7.12 -5.32 8.77
CA SER A 135 -6.71 -3.99 8.32
C SER A 135 -6.45 -3.97 6.81
N THR A 136 -5.77 -4.99 6.28
CA THR A 136 -5.54 -5.16 4.84
C THR A 136 -6.84 -5.22 4.05
N VAL A 137 -7.86 -5.96 4.50
CA VAL A 137 -9.15 -6.07 3.80
C VAL A 137 -9.83 -4.70 3.68
N PHE A 138 -9.99 -3.99 4.80
CA PHE A 138 -10.66 -2.69 4.79
C PHE A 138 -9.85 -1.62 4.05
N ALA A 139 -8.52 -1.63 4.23
CA ALA A 139 -7.63 -0.70 3.54
C ALA A 139 -7.70 -0.88 2.02
N ASN A 140 -7.66 -2.11 1.50
CA ASN A 140 -7.71 -2.37 0.06
C ASN A 140 -9.06 -1.99 -0.57
N ILE A 141 -10.17 -2.20 0.15
CA ILE A 141 -11.49 -1.75 -0.32
C ILE A 141 -11.49 -0.23 -0.43
N ILE A 142 -11.13 0.47 0.64
CA ILE A 142 -11.15 1.93 0.66
C ILE A 142 -10.16 2.52 -0.35
N ASP A 143 -8.95 1.98 -0.44
CA ASP A 143 -7.95 2.35 -1.44
C ASP A 143 -8.53 2.30 -2.85
N THR A 144 -9.09 1.15 -3.21
CA THR A 144 -9.54 0.90 -4.58
C THR A 144 -10.77 1.73 -4.92
N TYR A 145 -11.77 1.81 -4.04
CA TYR A 145 -12.96 2.63 -4.30
C TYR A 145 -12.65 4.12 -4.36
N VAL A 146 -11.83 4.64 -3.43
CA VAL A 146 -11.43 6.06 -3.46
C VAL A 146 -10.61 6.34 -4.71
N PHE A 147 -9.68 5.47 -5.09
CA PHE A 147 -8.88 5.63 -6.31
C PHE A 147 -9.78 5.69 -7.55
N PHE A 148 -10.61 4.67 -7.77
CA PHE A 148 -11.44 4.59 -8.97
C PHE A 148 -12.48 5.72 -9.02
N PHE A 149 -13.05 6.10 -7.87
CA PHE A 149 -13.94 7.24 -7.78
C PHE A 149 -13.22 8.54 -8.18
N THR A 150 -12.07 8.85 -7.58
CA THR A 150 -11.37 10.11 -7.88
C THR A 150 -10.74 10.11 -9.28
N ALA A 151 -10.26 8.97 -9.76
CA ALA A 151 -9.62 8.85 -11.07
C ALA A 151 -10.63 8.85 -12.22
N PHE A 152 -11.77 8.17 -12.08
CA PHE A 152 -12.64 7.84 -13.22
C PHE A 152 -14.09 8.32 -13.10
N SER A 153 -14.56 8.74 -11.92
CA SER A 153 -15.90 9.33 -11.81
C SER A 153 -15.98 10.60 -12.68
N ASN A 154 -16.90 10.63 -13.65
CA ASN A 154 -17.00 11.70 -14.65
C ASN A 154 -15.66 11.97 -15.38
N SER A 155 -14.92 10.92 -15.75
CA SER A 155 -13.74 11.05 -16.62
C SER A 155 -14.08 11.14 -18.09
N SER A 156 -13.13 11.67 -18.87
CA SER A 156 -13.17 11.65 -20.33
C SER A 156 -13.06 10.25 -20.94
N ASP A 157 -12.58 9.28 -20.16
CA ASP A 157 -12.66 7.87 -20.52
C ASP A 157 -14.08 7.37 -20.23
N GLU A 158 -14.89 7.25 -21.28
CA GLU A 158 -16.31 6.84 -21.19
C GLU A 158 -16.45 5.42 -20.62
N TYR A 159 -15.58 4.50 -21.01
CA TYR A 159 -15.63 3.12 -20.54
C TYR A 159 -15.33 3.04 -19.04
N MET A 160 -14.24 3.69 -18.60
CA MET A 160 -13.91 3.71 -17.17
C MET A 160 -14.96 4.47 -16.36
N SER A 161 -15.46 5.60 -16.85
CA SER A 161 -16.50 6.39 -16.17
C SER A 161 -17.80 5.62 -16.01
N ALA A 162 -18.19 4.78 -16.98
CA ALA A 162 -19.40 3.97 -16.89
C ALA A 162 -19.23 2.73 -15.98
N ASN A 163 -18.03 2.14 -15.95
CA ASN A 163 -17.81 0.81 -15.35
C ASN A 163 -16.93 0.81 -14.08
N TRP A 164 -16.46 1.96 -13.59
CA TRP A 164 -15.49 2.01 -12.49
C TRP A 164 -15.95 1.30 -11.20
N ILE A 165 -17.26 1.21 -10.93
CA ILE A 165 -17.80 0.51 -9.76
C ILE A 165 -17.55 -0.99 -9.87
N GLU A 166 -17.85 -1.60 -11.02
CA GLU A 166 -17.63 -3.03 -11.25
C GLU A 166 -16.14 -3.36 -11.31
N ILE A 167 -15.36 -2.51 -11.97
CA ILE A 167 -13.90 -2.66 -12.05
C ILE A 167 -13.28 -2.54 -10.66
N SER A 168 -13.67 -1.56 -9.84
CA SER A 168 -13.15 -1.41 -8.48
C SER A 168 -13.54 -2.57 -7.56
N ALA A 169 -14.75 -3.13 -7.71
CA ALA A 169 -15.18 -4.30 -6.97
C ALA A 169 -14.31 -5.53 -7.30
N SER A 170 -14.16 -5.85 -8.58
CA SER A 170 -13.34 -6.98 -9.04
C SER A 170 -11.87 -6.83 -8.63
N GLN A 171 -11.29 -5.63 -8.79
CA GLN A 171 -9.93 -5.34 -8.37
C GLN A 171 -9.74 -5.44 -6.84
N SER A 172 -10.71 -5.00 -6.05
CA SER A 172 -10.67 -5.12 -4.60
C SER A 172 -10.62 -6.59 -4.15
N ILE A 173 -11.46 -7.44 -4.76
CA ILE A 173 -11.50 -8.88 -4.45
C ILE A 173 -10.15 -9.53 -4.79
N ILE A 174 -9.60 -9.24 -5.96
CA ILE A 174 -8.30 -9.78 -6.39
C ILE A 174 -7.19 -9.35 -5.41
N LYS A 175 -7.11 -8.06 -5.08
CA LYS A 175 -6.12 -7.53 -4.12
C LYS A 175 -6.24 -8.20 -2.75
N ILE A 176 -7.47 -8.40 -2.25
CA ILE A 176 -7.72 -9.06 -0.96
C ILE A 176 -7.29 -10.53 -1.00
N ILE A 177 -7.68 -11.28 -2.03
CA ILE A 177 -7.32 -12.69 -2.19
C ILE A 177 -5.80 -12.84 -2.22
N ILE A 178 -5.12 -12.04 -3.05
CA ILE A 178 -3.67 -12.04 -3.15
C ILE A 178 -3.03 -11.67 -1.79
N GLY A 179 -3.54 -10.62 -1.14
CA GLY A 179 -3.10 -10.16 0.18
C GLY A 179 -3.17 -11.26 1.26
N LEU A 180 -4.30 -11.95 1.35
CA LEU A 180 -4.52 -12.98 2.36
C LEU A 180 -3.82 -14.30 2.05
N LEU A 181 -3.76 -14.72 0.78
CA LEU A 181 -3.16 -16.01 0.41
C LEU A 181 -1.64 -15.96 0.37
N PHE A 182 -1.06 -14.86 -0.09
CA PHE A 182 0.40 -14.75 -0.23
C PHE A 182 0.99 -13.92 0.89
N PHE A 183 0.53 -12.68 1.08
CA PHE A 183 1.22 -11.73 1.93
C PHE A 183 1.04 -12.01 3.42
N LEU A 184 -0.11 -12.52 3.85
CA LEU A 184 -0.33 -12.87 5.25
C LEU A 184 0.59 -14.01 5.73
N PRO A 185 0.79 -15.12 4.98
CA PRO A 185 1.84 -16.09 5.30
C PRO A 185 3.25 -15.50 5.31
N PHE A 186 3.61 -14.70 4.30
CA PHE A 186 4.93 -14.04 4.25
C PHE A 186 5.15 -13.12 5.45
N TYR A 187 4.14 -12.37 5.87
CA TYR A 187 4.14 -11.55 7.07
C TYR A 187 4.47 -12.39 8.31
N GLY A 188 3.77 -13.52 8.49
CA GLY A 188 4.00 -14.43 9.62
C GLY A 188 5.42 -14.98 9.67
N ILE A 189 5.98 -15.37 8.51
CA ILE A 189 7.35 -15.90 8.40
C ILE A 189 8.38 -14.82 8.77
N ILE A 190 8.27 -13.63 8.16
CA ILE A 190 9.22 -12.53 8.38
C ILE A 190 9.12 -12.03 9.82
N LEU A 191 7.90 -11.87 10.35
CA LEU A 191 7.69 -11.47 11.73
C LEU A 191 8.35 -12.46 12.69
N SER A 192 8.16 -13.76 12.48
CA SER A 192 8.79 -14.80 13.30
C SER A 192 10.31 -14.74 13.25
N PHE A 193 10.89 -14.52 12.07
CA PHE A 193 12.34 -14.36 11.90
C PHE A 193 12.88 -13.13 12.63
N ILE A 194 12.22 -11.98 12.49
CA ILE A 194 12.61 -10.74 13.16
C ILE A 194 12.55 -10.90 14.69
N LEU A 195 11.45 -11.45 15.22
CA LEU A 195 11.27 -11.63 16.65
C LEU A 195 12.31 -12.58 17.25
N LYS A 196 12.63 -13.70 16.57
CA LYS A 196 13.71 -14.61 16.99
C LYS A 196 15.06 -13.92 17.04
N LYS A 197 15.38 -13.10 16.03
CA LYS A 197 16.66 -12.35 15.98
C LYS A 197 16.75 -11.31 17.09
N ILE A 198 15.66 -10.61 17.39
CA ILE A 198 15.60 -9.64 18.50
C ILE A 198 15.77 -10.33 19.85
N GLN A 199 15.12 -11.49 20.06
CA GLN A 199 15.30 -12.28 21.28
C GLN A 199 16.74 -12.73 21.46
N LYS A 200 17.37 -13.26 20.40
CA LYS A 200 18.78 -13.69 20.43
C LYS A 200 19.76 -12.56 20.71
N SER A 201 19.46 -11.33 20.30
CA SER A 201 20.29 -10.14 20.56
C SER A 201 20.16 -9.58 21.99
N ARG A 202 19.18 -10.05 22.77
CA ARG A 202 18.99 -9.64 24.18
C ARG A 202 19.69 -10.57 25.19
N TYR A 203 20.32 -11.64 24.70
CA TYR A 203 21.21 -12.53 25.43
C TYR A 203 22.63 -12.35 24.90
#